data_AF-A0A806K2D4-F1
#
_entry.id   AF-A0A806K2D4-F1
#
_cell.length_a   1.000
_cell.length_b   1.000
_cell.length_c   1.000
_cell.angle_alpha   90.00
_cell.angle_beta   90.00
_cell.angle_gamma   90.00
#
_symmetry.space_group_name_H-M   'P 1'
#
loop_
_entity.id
_entity.type
_entity.pdbx_description
1 polymer ?
#
loop_
_entity_poly.entity_id
_entity_poly.type
_entity_poly.pdbx_seq_one_letter_code
_entity_poly.pdbx_strand_id
1 'polypeptide(L)'
;MTAIAAINRPRLLLADEPSSSLDADSQERILSLLMEMNRKYKTAILIVSHDLSIIREFASRFLVMYAGKIVEEGPSSSLFSPLHPYTEALIGAIPHKERKGQELENIPGKIPSVEDNLPGCPFAPRCKKAQEACTQSFPPEKEIAGGKVHCFYPLGETNG
;
A
#
# COMPACT_ATOMS: atom_id res chain seq x y z
N MET A 1 -19.87 -4.71 13.47
CA MET A 1 -18.74 -5.67 13.63
C MET A 1 -17.60 -5.12 14.47
N THR A 2 -17.11 -3.90 14.19
CA THR A 2 -15.99 -3.25 14.92
C THR A 2 -16.15 -3.22 16.45
N ALA A 3 -17.35 -2.92 16.95
CA ALA A 3 -17.62 -2.89 18.39
C ALA A 3 -17.42 -4.24 19.10
N ILE A 4 -17.76 -5.37 18.47
CA ILE A 4 -17.65 -6.71 19.09
C ILE A 4 -16.19 -7.14 19.18
N ALA A 5 -15.38 -6.83 18.16
CA ALA A 5 -13.95 -7.16 18.16
C ALA A 5 -13.15 -6.37 19.23
N ALA A 6 -13.60 -5.15 19.55
CA ALA A 6 -12.92 -4.27 20.50
C ALA A 6 -13.10 -4.67 21.98
N ILE A 7 -14.18 -5.38 22.32
CA ILE A 7 -14.55 -5.71 23.71
C ILE A 7 -13.48 -6.57 24.41
N ASN A 8 -12.80 -7.44 23.67
CA ASN A 8 -11.85 -8.40 24.25
C ASN A 8 -10.41 -7.87 24.39
N ARG A 9 -10.16 -6.57 24.14
CA ARG A 9 -8.82 -5.96 24.18
C ARG A 9 -7.76 -6.83 23.50
N PRO A 10 -7.97 -7.19 22.22
CA PRO A 10 -7.09 -8.14 21.56
C PRO A 10 -5.67 -7.58 21.45
N ARG A 11 -4.68 -8.48 21.38
CA ARG A 11 -3.30 -8.10 21.07
C ARG A 11 -3.13 -7.67 19.61
N LEU A 12 -3.99 -8.16 18.72
CA LEU A 12 -4.02 -7.85 17.29
C LEU A 12 -5.46 -7.70 16.81
N LEU A 13 -5.75 -6.63 16.08
CA LEU A 13 -6.99 -6.39 15.39
C LEU A 13 -6.73 -6.32 13.88
N LEU A 14 -7.45 -7.14 13.12
CA LEU A 14 -7.45 -7.09 11.66
C LEU A 14 -8.68 -6.29 11.22
N ALA A 15 -8.46 -5.22 10.48
CA ALA A 15 -9.48 -4.30 9.99
C ALA A 15 -9.44 -4.28 8.47
N ASP A 16 -10.26 -5.12 7.84
CA ASP A 16 -10.37 -5.22 6.39
C ASP A 16 -11.44 -4.25 5.87
N GLU A 17 -11.00 -3.22 5.14
CA GLU A 17 -11.83 -2.12 4.63
C GLU A 17 -12.83 -1.55 5.66
N PRO A 18 -12.35 -1.15 6.86
CA PRO A 18 -13.20 -0.88 8.02
C PRO A 18 -14.10 0.36 7.88
N SER A 19 -13.82 1.21 6.89
CA SER A 19 -14.56 2.42 6.58
C SER A 19 -15.32 2.37 5.26
N SER A 20 -15.30 1.22 4.58
CA SER A 20 -16.05 1.07 3.33
C SER A 20 -17.54 1.33 3.57
N SER A 21 -18.16 2.06 2.64
CA SER A 21 -19.58 2.45 2.70
C SER A 21 -19.96 3.47 3.79
N LEU A 22 -18.99 4.12 4.44
CA LEU A 22 -19.26 5.21 5.40
C LEU A 22 -19.06 6.58 4.78
N ASP A 23 -19.75 7.58 5.32
CA ASP A 23 -19.45 8.99 5.04
C ASP A 23 -18.11 9.39 5.67
N ALA A 24 -17.55 10.52 5.21
CA ALA A 24 -16.22 10.97 5.63
C ALA A 24 -16.10 11.17 7.15
N ASP A 25 -17.14 11.69 7.81
CA ASP A 25 -17.12 11.98 9.25
C ASP A 25 -17.18 10.66 10.05
N SER A 26 -18.04 9.74 9.64
CA SER A 26 -18.12 8.39 10.24
C SER A 26 -16.83 7.60 10.06
N GLN A 27 -16.18 7.72 8.90
CA GLN A 27 -14.89 7.10 8.61
C GLN A 27 -13.81 7.61 9.58
N GLU A 28 -13.64 8.93 9.70
CA GLU A 28 -12.67 9.54 10.60
C GLU A 28 -12.89 9.09 12.04
N ARG A 29 -14.14 9.00 12.46
CA ARG A 29 -14.50 8.56 13.81
C ARG A 29 -14.12 7.10 14.07
N ILE A 30 -14.39 6.19 13.14
CA ILE A 30 -14.01 4.78 13.31
C ILE A 30 -12.49 4.63 13.35
N LEU A 31 -11.77 5.27 12.43
CA LEU A 31 -10.30 5.20 12.39
C LEU A 31 -9.68 5.77 13.66
N SER A 32 -10.22 6.88 14.16
CA SER A 32 -9.80 7.49 15.43
C SER A 32 -10.00 6.56 16.63
N LEU A 33 -11.12 5.81 16.67
CA LEU A 33 -11.37 4.81 17.70
C LEU A 33 -10.37 3.66 17.63
N LEU A 34 -10.05 3.17 16.42
CA LEU A 34 -9.01 2.17 16.23
C LEU A 34 -7.66 2.67 16.77
N MET A 35 -7.29 3.91 16.46
CA MET A 35 -6.05 4.50 16.97
C MET A 35 -6.05 4.70 18.49
N GLU A 36 -7.19 5.04 19.09
CA GLU A 36 -7.31 5.06 20.55
C GLU A 36 -7.05 3.67 21.15
N MET A 37 -7.60 2.61 20.55
CA MET A 37 -7.36 1.24 21.01
C MET A 37 -5.88 0.86 20.95
N ASN A 38 -5.19 1.21 19.87
CA ASN A 38 -3.74 0.99 19.76
C ASN A 38 -2.98 1.70 20.88
N ARG A 39 -3.27 2.99 21.12
CA ARG A 39 -2.58 3.79 22.14
C ARG A 39 -2.86 3.29 23.56
N LYS A 40 -4.13 3.04 23.87
CA LYS A 40 -4.65 2.74 25.22
C LYS A 40 -4.45 1.29 25.63
N TYR A 41 -4.68 0.35 24.72
CA TYR A 41 -4.64 -1.09 25.03
C TYR A 41 -3.44 -1.81 24.42
N LYS A 42 -2.55 -1.09 23.72
CA LYS A 42 -1.40 -1.66 23.00
C LYS A 42 -1.80 -2.73 21.99
N THR A 43 -3.01 -2.63 21.46
CA THR A 43 -3.51 -3.49 20.39
C THR A 43 -2.78 -3.17 19.10
N ALA A 44 -2.06 -4.14 18.53
CA ALA A 44 -1.56 -4.02 17.17
C ALA A 44 -2.75 -3.98 16.19
N ILE A 45 -2.67 -3.14 15.17
CA ILE A 45 -3.76 -3.00 14.18
C ILE A 45 -3.17 -3.17 12.79
N LEU A 46 -3.74 -4.11 12.03
CA LEU A 46 -3.50 -4.23 10.60
C LEU A 46 -4.74 -3.72 9.89
N ILE A 47 -4.58 -2.64 9.12
CA ILE A 47 -5.64 -2.06 8.30
C ILE A 47 -5.36 -2.45 6.85
N VAL A 48 -6.37 -3.00 6.18
CA VAL A 48 -6.37 -3.17 4.73
C VAL A 48 -7.29 -2.10 4.16
N SER A 49 -6.77 -1.27 3.26
CA SER A 49 -7.56 -0.26 2.56
C SER A 49 -6.96 0.05 1.19
N HIS A 50 -7.83 0.39 0.26
CA HIS A 50 -7.45 0.98 -1.03
C HIS A 50 -7.29 2.50 -0.99
N ASP A 51 -7.68 3.19 0.09
CA ASP A 51 -7.50 4.63 0.23
C ASP A 51 -6.14 4.96 0.86
N LEU A 52 -5.20 5.41 0.01
CA LEU A 52 -3.85 5.79 0.44
C LEU A 52 -3.84 6.98 1.42
N SER A 53 -4.87 7.83 1.41
CA SER A 53 -4.99 8.97 2.32
C SER A 53 -5.20 8.50 3.76
N ILE A 54 -6.07 7.50 3.94
CA ILE A 54 -6.29 6.85 5.25
C ILE A 54 -4.98 6.22 5.74
N ILE A 55 -4.29 5.49 4.86
CA ILE A 55 -3.02 4.84 5.23
C ILE A 55 -1.96 5.89 5.61
N ARG A 56 -1.88 6.99 4.86
CA ARG A 56 -0.96 8.10 5.16
C ARG A 56 -1.22 8.71 6.53
N GLU A 57 -2.48 8.92 6.88
CA GLU A 57 -2.88 9.67 8.06
C GLU A 57 -2.86 8.82 9.34
N PHE A 58 -3.35 7.58 9.26
CA PHE A 58 -3.63 6.77 10.44
C PHE A 58 -2.63 5.64 10.68
N ALA A 59 -1.88 5.19 9.67
CA ALA A 59 -0.91 4.11 9.84
C ALA A 59 0.47 4.64 10.26
N SER A 60 1.24 3.80 10.96
CA SER A 60 2.67 4.07 11.25
C SER A 60 3.59 3.66 10.10
N ARG A 61 3.24 2.56 9.41
CA ARG A 61 3.92 2.02 8.24
C ARG A 61 2.90 1.51 7.24
N PHE A 62 3.28 1.42 5.97
CA PHE A 62 2.46 0.87 4.90
C PHE A 62 3.13 -0.36 4.28
N LEU A 63 2.32 -1.20 3.65
CA LEU A 63 2.76 -2.23 2.72
C LEU A 63 1.88 -2.14 1.48
N VAL A 64 2.50 -2.10 0.30
CA VAL A 64 1.80 -2.18 -0.98
C VAL A 64 1.94 -3.61 -1.50
N MET A 65 0.81 -4.23 -1.78
CA MET A 65 0.74 -5.57 -2.35
C MET A 65 0.20 -5.53 -3.79
N TYR A 66 0.79 -6.33 -4.67
CA TYR A 66 0.31 -6.55 -6.02
C TYR A 66 0.35 -8.05 -6.36
N ALA A 67 -0.80 -8.60 -6.78
CA ALA A 67 -0.95 -10.04 -7.12
C ALA A 67 -0.32 -10.99 -6.07
N GLY A 68 -0.59 -10.75 -4.79
CA GLY A 68 -0.09 -11.58 -3.69
C GLY A 68 1.38 -11.37 -3.30
N LYS A 69 2.07 -10.40 -3.88
CA LYS A 69 3.45 -10.03 -3.52
C LYS A 69 3.50 -8.65 -2.89
N ILE A 70 4.18 -8.51 -1.76
CA ILE A 70 4.55 -7.20 -1.23
C ILE A 70 5.61 -6.63 -2.17
N VAL A 71 5.34 -5.46 -2.74
CA VAL A 71 6.25 -4.81 -3.70
C VAL A 71 6.96 -3.61 -3.10
N GLU A 72 6.39 -3.03 -2.04
CA GLU A 72 6.94 -1.88 -1.32
C GLU A 72 6.44 -1.84 0.12
N GLU A 73 7.29 -1.45 1.06
CA GLU A 73 6.91 -1.10 2.43
C GLU A 73 7.74 0.09 2.93
N GLY A 74 7.20 0.84 3.88
CA GLY A 74 7.92 1.99 4.45
C GLY A 74 7.11 2.72 5.51
N PRO A 75 7.68 3.77 6.13
CA PRO A 75 6.91 4.63 7.01
C PRO A 75 5.77 5.28 6.23
N SER A 76 4.59 5.45 6.82
CA SER A 76 3.46 6.11 6.15
C SER A 76 3.83 7.51 5.66
N SER A 77 4.78 8.17 6.35
CA SER A 77 5.38 9.47 6.02
C SER A 77 6.16 9.50 4.69
N SER A 78 6.49 8.36 4.09
CA SER A 78 7.11 8.27 2.75
C SER A 78 6.17 7.77 1.65
N LEU A 79 4.90 7.45 1.96
CA LEU A 79 3.97 6.85 0.98
C LEU A 79 3.82 7.64 -0.32
N PHE A 80 3.85 8.97 -0.27
CA PHE A 80 3.77 9.84 -1.46
C PHE A 80 5.13 10.12 -2.13
N SER A 81 6.17 9.41 -1.73
CA SER A 81 7.49 9.36 -2.38
C SER A 81 7.79 7.91 -2.76
N PRO A 82 7.01 7.35 -3.72
CA PRO A 82 6.97 5.91 -4.00
C PRO A 82 8.30 5.41 -4.54
N LEU A 83 8.69 4.21 -4.11
CA LEU A 83 9.86 3.49 -4.61
C LEU A 83 9.49 2.54 -5.77
N HIS A 84 8.31 1.92 -5.72
CA HIS A 84 7.88 0.97 -6.73
C HIS A 84 7.00 1.64 -7.79
N PRO A 85 7.20 1.38 -9.10
CA PRO A 85 6.38 1.95 -10.18
C PRO A 85 4.87 1.67 -10.05
N TYR A 86 4.50 0.59 -9.36
CA TYR A 86 3.08 0.32 -9.03
C TYR A 86 2.53 1.32 -8.02
N THR A 87 3.26 1.63 -6.96
CA THR A 87 2.84 2.61 -5.95
C THR A 87 2.76 4.01 -6.56
N GLU A 88 3.71 4.36 -7.44
CA GLU A 88 3.66 5.57 -8.26
C GLU A 88 2.37 5.63 -9.10
N ALA A 89 2.03 4.52 -9.77
CA ALA A 89 0.82 4.42 -10.58
C ALA A 89 -0.46 4.50 -9.73
N LEU A 90 -0.48 3.92 -8.51
CA LEU A 90 -1.61 4.06 -7.58
C LEU A 90 -1.83 5.51 -7.18
N ILE A 91 -0.77 6.22 -6.82
CA ILE A 91 -0.85 7.65 -6.45
C ILE A 91 -1.34 8.48 -7.64
N GLY A 92 -0.84 8.21 -8.85
CA GLY A 92 -1.26 8.88 -10.07
C GLY A 92 -2.73 8.68 -10.44
N ALA A 93 -3.34 7.59 -9.98
CA ALA A 93 -4.76 7.28 -10.20
C ALA A 93 -5.71 7.93 -9.18
N ILE A 94 -5.19 8.54 -8.10
CA ILE A 94 -6.01 9.20 -7.07
C ILE A 94 -6.36 10.64 -7.49
N PRO A 95 -7.63 11.07 -7.40
CA PRO A 95 -8.03 12.45 -7.66
C PRO A 95 -7.34 13.42 -6.69
N HIS A 96 -6.48 14.31 -7.21
CA HIS A 96 -5.83 15.34 -6.40
C HIS A 96 -6.57 16.68 -6.52
N LYS A 97 -6.90 17.33 -5.39
CA LYS A 97 -7.60 18.63 -5.38
C LYS A 97 -6.86 19.73 -6.16
N GLU A 98 -5.54 19.64 -6.24
CA GLU A 98 -4.68 20.57 -6.98
C GLU A 98 -4.56 20.24 -8.49
N ARG A 99 -4.97 19.03 -8.90
CA ARG A 99 -5.00 18.59 -10.31
C ARG A 99 -6.41 18.67 -10.90
N LYS A 100 -7.16 19.72 -10.57
CA LYS A 100 -8.49 19.96 -11.16
C LYS A 100 -8.35 20.14 -12.68
N GLY A 101 -8.90 19.20 -13.44
CA GLY A 101 -8.91 19.23 -14.91
C GLY A 101 -7.80 18.44 -15.61
N GLN A 102 -6.95 17.71 -14.87
CA GLN A 102 -6.03 16.73 -15.47
C GLN A 102 -6.73 15.37 -15.57
N GLU A 103 -6.49 14.65 -16.67
CA GLU A 103 -6.95 13.26 -16.81
C GLU A 103 -6.25 12.38 -15.77
N LEU A 104 -7.03 11.53 -15.09
CA LEU A 104 -6.47 10.52 -14.19
C LEU A 104 -5.64 9.52 -15.00
N GLU A 105 -4.42 9.24 -14.55
CA GLU A 105 -3.61 8.21 -15.21
C GLU A 105 -4.21 6.83 -14.90
N ASN A 106 -4.79 6.20 -15.92
CA ASN A 106 -5.18 4.81 -15.84
C ASN A 106 -3.96 3.90 -15.91
N ILE A 107 -3.93 2.86 -15.10
CA ILE A 107 -2.91 1.81 -15.16
C ILE A 107 -3.34 0.80 -16.25
N PRO A 108 -2.70 0.79 -17.44
CA PRO A 108 -3.15 -0.03 -18.56
C PRO A 108 -2.95 -1.53 -18.30
N GLY A 109 -3.61 -2.37 -19.10
CA GLY A 109 -3.48 -3.82 -19.06
C GLY A 109 -4.37 -4.52 -18.02
N LYS A 110 -4.28 -5.85 -17.97
CA LYS A 110 -5.04 -6.71 -17.05
C LYS A 110 -4.20 -7.07 -15.84
N ILE A 111 -4.85 -7.16 -14.68
CA ILE A 111 -4.21 -7.67 -13.45
C ILE A 111 -3.97 -9.18 -13.66
N PRO A 112 -2.72 -9.67 -13.48
CA PRO A 112 -2.45 -11.10 -13.47
C PRO A 112 -3.23 -11.81 -12.37
N SER A 113 -3.67 -13.02 -12.65
CA SER A 113 -4.27 -13.90 -11.66
C SER A 113 -3.20 -14.43 -10.71
N VAL A 114 -3.57 -14.77 -9.47
CA VAL A 114 -2.64 -15.41 -8.52
C VAL A 114 -2.19 -16.78 -9.05
N GLU A 115 -3.03 -17.42 -9.84
CA GLU A 115 -2.82 -18.72 -10.49
C GLU A 115 -1.80 -18.66 -11.65
N ASP A 116 -1.51 -17.47 -12.20
CA ASP A 116 -0.60 -17.32 -13.33
C ASP A 116 0.86 -17.67 -12.97
N ASN A 117 1.17 -17.79 -11.65
CA ASN A 117 2.46 -18.18 -11.08
C ASN A 117 3.67 -17.58 -11.82
N LEU A 118 3.62 -16.26 -12.02
CA LEU A 118 4.66 -15.54 -12.76
C LEU A 118 6.00 -15.66 -12.02
N PRO A 119 7.10 -16.08 -12.71
CA PRO A 119 8.41 -16.21 -12.08
C PRO A 119 9.02 -14.84 -11.73
N GLY A 120 8.55 -13.79 -12.40
CA GLY A 120 9.03 -12.41 -12.31
C GLY A 120 8.27 -11.49 -11.34
N CYS A 121 8.52 -10.19 -11.49
CA CYS A 121 7.68 -9.14 -10.92
C CYS A 121 6.27 -9.21 -11.55
N PRO A 122 5.19 -9.40 -10.76
CA PRO A 122 3.83 -9.51 -11.30
C PRO A 122 3.37 -8.22 -11.99
N PHE A 123 3.94 -7.06 -11.65
CA PHE A 123 3.60 -5.79 -12.27
C PHE A 123 4.31 -5.56 -13.62
N ALA A 124 5.28 -6.39 -14.00
CA ALA A 124 6.08 -6.21 -15.22
C ALA A 124 5.24 -5.97 -16.50
N PRO A 125 4.13 -6.68 -16.77
CA PRO A 125 3.33 -6.46 -17.99
C PRO A 125 2.66 -5.07 -18.08
N ARG A 126 2.55 -4.36 -16.96
CA ARG A 126 1.88 -3.05 -16.83
C ARG A 126 2.84 -1.93 -16.44
N CYS A 127 4.11 -2.27 -16.19
CA CYS A 127 5.11 -1.36 -15.67
C CYS A 127 5.77 -0.59 -16.82
N LYS A 128 5.66 0.75 -16.82
CA LYS A 128 6.36 1.64 -17.77
C LYS A 128 7.90 1.57 -17.64
N LYS A 129 8.40 0.92 -16.59
CA LYS A 129 9.83 0.79 -16.22
C LYS A 129 10.30 -0.68 -16.23
N ALA A 130 9.55 -1.58 -16.87
CA ALA A 130 9.90 -2.99 -16.93
C ALA A 130 11.26 -3.20 -17.64
N GLN A 131 12.05 -4.14 -17.11
CA GLN A 131 13.29 -4.63 -17.70
C GLN A 131 13.13 -6.12 -18.03
N GLU A 132 14.05 -6.68 -18.81
CA GLU A 132 14.06 -8.11 -19.12
C GLU A 132 14.15 -8.98 -17.84
N ALA A 133 14.96 -8.57 -16.86
CA ALA A 133 15.06 -9.26 -15.57
C ALA A 133 13.72 -9.35 -14.81
N CYS A 134 12.80 -8.38 -15.01
CA CYS A 134 11.50 -8.34 -14.35
C CYS A 134 10.60 -9.52 -14.72
N THR A 135 10.81 -10.19 -15.86
CA THR A 135 9.99 -11.36 -16.26
C THR A 135 10.66 -12.68 -15.89
N GLN A 136 11.96 -12.67 -15.57
CA GLN A 136 12.74 -13.87 -15.30
C GLN A 136 12.74 -14.25 -13.81
N SER A 137 12.77 -13.28 -12.91
CA SER A 137 12.79 -13.51 -11.46
C SER A 137 12.13 -12.38 -10.67
N PHE A 138 11.59 -12.70 -9.50
CA PHE A 138 11.07 -11.69 -8.58
C PHE A 138 12.24 -10.87 -8.01
N PRO A 139 12.18 -9.52 -8.02
CA PRO A 139 13.30 -8.70 -7.56
C PRO A 139 13.64 -8.98 -6.08
N PRO A 140 14.93 -9.02 -5.71
CA PRO A 140 15.31 -9.08 -4.30
C PRO A 140 14.87 -7.81 -3.56
N GLU A 141 14.70 -7.93 -2.25
CA GLU A 141 14.41 -6.78 -1.39
C GLU A 141 15.59 -5.80 -1.42
N LYS A 142 15.31 -4.51 -1.62
CA LYS A 142 16.28 -3.42 -1.46
C LYS A 142 15.76 -2.46 -0.40
N GLU A 143 16.66 -1.92 0.42
CA GLU A 143 16.33 -0.87 1.38
C GLU A 143 16.82 0.49 0.86
N ILE A 144 15.92 1.47 0.78
CA ILE A 144 16.15 2.80 0.21
C ILE A 144 15.47 3.81 1.11
N ALA A 145 16.24 4.74 1.70
CA ALA A 145 15.73 5.82 2.55
C ALA A 145 14.78 5.34 3.68
N GLY A 146 15.02 4.14 4.23
CA GLY A 146 14.19 3.53 5.29
C GLY A 146 12.89 2.87 4.80
N GLY A 147 12.65 2.81 3.49
CA GLY A 147 11.64 1.98 2.85
C GLY A 147 12.27 0.73 2.21
N LYS A 148 11.49 -0.34 2.07
CA LYS A 148 11.91 -1.54 1.36
C LYS A 148 11.09 -1.75 0.11
N VAL A 149 11.72 -2.32 -0.91
CA VAL A 149 11.13 -2.39 -2.25
C VAL A 149 11.67 -3.60 -3.03
N HIS A 150 10.79 -4.26 -3.75
CA HIS A 150 11.12 -5.31 -4.70
C HIS A 150 11.04 -4.76 -6.13
N CYS A 151 12.10 -4.09 -6.59
CA CYS A 151 12.15 -3.53 -7.95
C CYS A 151 13.57 -3.51 -8.55
N PHE A 152 13.63 -3.68 -9.87
CA PHE A 152 14.88 -3.54 -10.63
C PHE A 152 15.17 -2.10 -11.12
N TYR A 153 14.24 -1.12 -11.09
CA TYR A 153 14.34 0.12 -11.90
C TYR A 153 14.35 1.49 -11.17
N PRO A 154 15.36 2.33 -11.48
CA PRO A 154 16.59 2.23 -10.72
C PRO A 154 16.36 2.75 -9.29
N LEU A 155 16.63 1.93 -8.29
CA LEU A 155 16.61 2.37 -6.90
C LEU A 155 18.06 2.20 -6.44
N GLY A 156 18.79 3.32 -6.40
CA GLY A 156 20.24 3.47 -6.59
C GLY A 156 21.18 2.58 -5.76
N GLU A 157 22.47 2.57 -6.16
CA GLU A 157 23.53 1.69 -5.65
C GLU A 157 23.51 1.60 -4.12
N THR A 158 23.36 0.38 -3.59
CA THR A 158 23.68 0.09 -2.20
C THR A 158 25.15 0.42 -1.99
N ASN A 159 25.45 1.62 -1.49
CA ASN A 159 26.76 1.92 -0.92
C ASN A 159 26.97 0.92 0.23
N GLY A 160 28.00 0.07 0.07
CA GLY A 160 28.54 -0.73 1.16
C GLY A 160 29.19 0.12 2.23
#